data_AF-A0A935R7E9-F1
#
_entry.id   AF-A0A935R7E9-F1
#
_cell.length_a   1.000
_cell.length_b   1.000
_cell.length_c   1.000
_cell.angle_alpha   90.00
_cell.angle_beta   90.00
_cell.angle_gamma   90.00
#
_symmetry.space_group_name_H-M   'P 1'
#
loop_
_entity.id
_entity.type
_entity.pdbx_description
1 polymer ?
#
loop_
_entity_poly.entity_id
_entity_poly.type
_entity_poly.pdbx_seq_one_letter_code
_entity_poly.pdbx_strand_id
1 'polypeptide(L)'
;MIREGSSPDRDRLSTPGALSSHMEKVGISLPEGFQAHHLIPDEVARTHPLAQAARARGVPPWDVDNPDNGIALPGSPEKVGTTGLPVHRGSHRGIRATRGMP
;
A
#
# COMPACT_ATOMS: atom_id res chain seq x y z
N MET A 1 8.31 19.58 2.05
CA MET A 1 9.51 18.77 2.33
C MET A 1 9.03 17.44 2.88
N ILE A 2 8.97 16.40 2.04
CA ILE A 2 8.55 15.05 2.47
C ILE A 2 9.83 14.32 2.91
N ARG A 3 9.86 13.88 4.17
CA ARG A 3 10.95 13.06 4.74
C ARG A 3 10.64 11.61 4.43
N GLU A 4 11.49 10.97 3.61
CA GLU A 4 11.49 9.51 3.45
C GLU A 4 11.90 8.88 4.79
N GLY A 5 11.00 8.09 5.38
CA GLY A 5 11.20 7.41 6.66
C GLY A 5 11.91 6.08 6.47
N SER A 6 13.14 5.98 6.96
CA SER A 6 13.91 4.73 7.01
C SER A 6 13.36 3.77 8.06
N SER A 7 13.02 2.54 7.64
CA SER A 7 12.68 1.41 8.50
C SER A 7 13.56 0.20 8.11
N PRO A 8 13.92 -0.72 9.02
CA PRO A 8 15.11 -1.59 8.90
C PRO A 8 14.99 -2.76 7.90
N ASP A 9 13.99 -2.75 7.02
CA ASP A 9 13.92 -3.63 5.86
C ASP A 9 14.37 -2.80 4.66
N ARG A 10 15.63 -2.98 4.22
CA ARG A 10 16.28 -2.08 3.23
C ARG A 10 15.53 -1.96 1.90
N ASP A 11 14.55 -2.82 1.68
CA ASP A 11 13.71 -2.85 0.49
C ASP A 11 12.33 -2.23 0.70
N ARG A 12 11.92 -1.70 1.86
CA ARG A 12 10.56 -1.14 2.01
C ARG A 12 10.49 0.33 1.56
N LEU A 13 9.54 0.67 0.69
CA LEU A 13 9.21 2.05 0.30
C LEU A 13 8.18 2.69 1.23
N SER A 14 7.17 1.91 1.68
CA SER A 14 6.14 2.42 2.59
C SER A 14 6.66 2.63 4.01
N THR A 15 6.22 3.71 4.64
CA THR A 15 6.50 3.99 6.04
C THR A 15 5.39 3.38 6.92
N PRO A 16 5.73 2.61 7.98
CA PRO A 16 4.73 2.07 8.89
C PRO A 16 3.77 3.14 9.42
N GLY A 17 2.46 2.96 9.18
CA GLY A 17 1.42 3.88 9.62
C GLY A 17 1.26 5.17 8.82
N ALA A 18 2.11 5.43 7.81
CA ALA A 18 1.99 6.65 7.00
C ALA A 18 0.73 6.64 6.14
N LEU A 19 0.43 5.54 5.44
CA LEU A 19 -0.78 5.43 4.63
C LEU A 19 -2.06 5.70 5.45
N SER A 20 -2.23 5.05 6.61
CA SER A 20 -3.40 5.27 7.47
C SER A 20 -3.51 6.72 7.92
N SER A 21 -2.37 7.32 8.32
CA SER A 21 -2.33 8.73 8.73
C SER A 21 -2.67 9.68 7.58
N HIS A 22 -2.26 9.36 6.35
CA HIS A 22 -2.55 10.17 5.17
C HIS A 22 -4.01 10.03 4.73
N MET A 23 -4.57 8.81 4.79
CA MET A 23 -6.00 8.56 4.54
C MET A 23 -6.88 9.36 5.50
N GLU A 24 -6.55 9.36 6.80
CA GLU A 24 -7.27 10.15 7.80
C GLU A 24 -7.25 11.66 7.50
N LYS A 25 -6.08 12.20 7.10
CA LYS A 25 -5.92 13.62 6.75
C LYS A 25 -6.80 14.08 5.58
N VAL A 26 -7.17 13.17 4.68
CA VAL A 26 -8.06 13.47 3.54
C VAL A 26 -9.50 13.02 3.78
N GLY A 27 -9.85 12.61 5.00
CA GLY A 27 -11.21 12.24 5.39
C GLY A 27 -11.61 10.80 5.07
N ILE A 28 -10.66 9.93 4.72
CA ILE A 28 -10.92 8.48 4.57
C ILE A 28 -10.77 7.83 5.95
N SER A 29 -11.91 7.48 6.57
CA SER A 29 -11.93 6.79 7.85
C SER A 29 -11.60 5.30 7.71
N LEU A 30 -10.91 4.75 8.70
CA LEU A 30 -10.76 3.31 8.90
C LEU A 30 -11.79 2.86 9.95
N PRO A 31 -12.87 2.17 9.55
CA PRO A 31 -13.86 1.68 10.52
C PRO A 31 -13.22 0.72 11.55
N GLU A 32 -13.91 0.51 12.68
CA GLU A 32 -13.42 -0.42 13.69
C GLU A 32 -13.22 -1.83 13.11
N GLY A 33 -12.00 -2.35 13.26
CA GLY A 33 -11.58 -3.64 12.73
C GLY A 33 -11.13 -3.60 11.27
N PHE A 34 -10.94 -2.43 10.66
CA PHE A 34 -10.38 -2.27 9.33
C PHE A 34 -8.93 -1.79 9.39
N GLN A 35 -8.17 -2.08 8.34
CA GLN A 35 -6.77 -1.69 8.21
C GLN A 35 -6.57 -1.00 6.85
N ALA A 36 -5.66 -0.02 6.82
CA ALA A 36 -5.24 0.60 5.57
C ALA A 36 -4.46 -0.41 4.72
N HIS A 37 -4.82 -0.51 3.45
CA HIS A 37 -4.21 -1.41 2.49
C HIS A 37 -3.77 -0.62 1.25
N HIS A 38 -2.55 -0.84 0.79
CA HIS A 38 -2.06 -0.26 -0.45
C HIS A 38 -2.68 -0.94 -1.67
N LEU A 39 -3.23 -0.17 -2.61
CA LEU A 39 -3.74 -0.68 -3.90
C LEU A 39 -2.58 -1.13 -4.79
N ILE A 40 -1.53 -0.31 -4.88
CA ILE A 40 -0.25 -0.63 -5.51
C ILE A 40 0.70 -1.03 -4.39
N PRO A 41 1.05 -2.32 -4.26
CA PRO A 41 1.92 -2.78 -3.18
C PRO A 41 3.37 -2.31 -3.40
N ASP A 42 4.12 -2.23 -2.29
CA ASP A 42 5.55 -1.88 -2.27
C ASP A 42 6.38 -2.56 -3.36
N GLU A 43 6.19 -3.87 -3.58
CA GLU A 43 6.94 -4.63 -4.58
C GLU A 43 6.71 -4.12 -6.01
N VAL A 44 5.46 -3.82 -6.36
CA VAL A 44 5.10 -3.24 -7.66
C VAL A 44 5.65 -1.81 -7.76
N ALA A 45 5.52 -1.03 -6.67
CA ALA A 45 6.08 0.31 -6.60
C ALA A 45 7.60 0.35 -6.81
N ARG A 46 8.32 -0.70 -6.39
CA ARG A 46 9.76 -0.87 -6.59
C ARG A 46 10.16 -1.36 -7.96
N THR A 47 9.40 -2.27 -8.55
CA THR A 47 9.85 -3.05 -9.71
C THR A 47 9.21 -2.63 -11.02
N HIS A 48 8.02 -2.01 -10.97
CA HIS A 48 7.28 -1.67 -12.17
C HIS A 48 7.77 -0.34 -12.77
N PRO A 49 8.13 -0.26 -14.07
CA PRO A 49 8.68 0.95 -14.68
C PRO A 49 7.77 2.17 -14.56
N LEU A 50 6.44 1.99 -14.63
CA LEU A 50 5.50 3.11 -14.47
C LEU A 50 5.58 3.73 -13.08
N ALA A 51 5.65 2.90 -12.03
CA ALA A 51 5.73 3.38 -10.66
C ALA A 51 7.07 4.06 -10.39
N GLN A 52 8.18 3.46 -10.83
CA GLN A 52 9.51 4.08 -10.75
C GLN A 52 9.55 5.45 -11.45
N ALA A 53 8.97 5.53 -12.65
CA ALA A 53 8.88 6.80 -13.37
C ALA A 53 8.00 7.81 -12.62
N ALA A 54 6.83 7.43 -12.14
CA ALA A 54 5.95 8.33 -11.37
C ALA A 54 6.63 8.89 -10.10
N ARG A 55 7.44 8.07 -9.41
CA ARG A 55 8.25 8.50 -8.26
C ARG A 55 9.40 9.44 -8.66
N ALA A 56 10.02 9.22 -9.81
CA ALA A 56 11.18 10.01 -10.25
C ALA A 56 10.82 11.34 -10.93
N ARG A 57 9.70 11.39 -11.68
CA ARG A 57 9.33 12.53 -12.53
C ARG A 57 7.94 13.12 -12.28
N GLY A 58 7.18 12.60 -11.30
CA GLY A 58 5.86 13.15 -10.97
C GLY A 58 5.94 14.59 -10.45
N VAL A 59 4.86 15.36 -10.63
CA VAL A 59 4.70 16.70 -10.04
C VAL A 59 3.33 16.78 -9.34
N PRO A 60 3.25 16.59 -8.02
CA PRO A 60 4.32 16.13 -7.13
C PRO A 60 4.76 14.67 -7.46
N PRO A 61 5.97 14.26 -7.06
CA PRO A 61 6.38 12.85 -7.15
C PRO A 61 5.34 11.92 -6.55
N TRP A 62 5.05 10.81 -7.23
CA TRP A 62 4.14 9.82 -6.67
C TRP A 62 4.72 9.22 -5.40
N ASP A 63 3.90 9.12 -4.35
CA ASP A 63 4.25 8.56 -3.06
C ASP A 63 3.45 7.27 -2.86
N VAL A 64 4.12 6.19 -2.46
CA VAL A 64 3.45 4.91 -2.19
C VAL A 64 2.45 5.06 -1.04
N ASP A 65 2.71 5.95 -0.09
CA ASP A 65 1.82 6.24 1.04
C ASP A 65 0.81 7.36 0.74
N ASN A 66 0.67 7.76 -0.54
CA ASN A 66 -0.38 8.69 -0.94
C ASN A 66 -1.76 8.08 -0.62
N PRO A 67 -2.70 8.86 -0.05
CA PRO A 67 -4.01 8.33 0.33
C PRO A 67 -4.84 7.79 -0.85
N ASP A 68 -4.60 8.26 -2.08
CA ASP A 68 -5.23 7.73 -3.30
C ASP A 68 -4.77 6.29 -3.61
N ASN A 69 -3.64 5.87 -3.04
CA ASN A 69 -3.15 4.49 -3.09
C ASN A 69 -3.69 3.63 -1.93
N GLY A 70 -4.65 4.12 -1.15
CA GLY A 70 -5.18 3.46 0.03
C GLY A 70 -6.62 2.97 -0.12
N ILE A 71 -6.91 1.83 0.49
CA ILE A 71 -8.28 1.34 0.73
C ILE A 71 -8.40 0.76 2.14
N ALA A 72 -9.56 0.93 2.78
CA ALA A 72 -9.85 0.28 4.05
C ALA A 72 -10.31 -1.17 3.80
N LEU A 73 -9.53 -2.16 4.24
CA LEU A 73 -9.92 -3.56 4.16
C LEU A 73 -10.28 -4.13 5.54
N PRO A 74 -11.26 -5.05 5.62
CA PRO A 74 -11.55 -5.83 6.83
C PRO A 74 -10.29 -6.47 7.39
N GLY A 75 -9.99 -6.27 8.68
CA GLY A 75 -8.88 -6.92 9.37
C GLY A 75 -9.16 -8.39 9.73
N SER A 76 -10.41 -8.84 9.58
CA SER A 76 -10.83 -10.21 9.92
C SER A 76 -11.97 -10.72 9.02
N PRO A 77 -12.12 -12.05 8.86
CA PRO A 77 -13.20 -12.65 8.06
C PRO A 77 -14.60 -12.24 8.50
N GLU A 78 -14.82 -12.04 9.80
CA GLU A 78 -16.12 -11.67 10.37
C GLU A 78 -16.63 -10.32 9.83
N LYS A 79 -15.70 -9.44 9.45
CA LYS A 79 -16.01 -8.09 8.93
C LYS A 79 -16.24 -8.07 7.41
N VAL A 80 -15.91 -9.13 6.67
CA VAL A 80 -16.09 -9.21 5.20
C VAL A 80 -17.56 -9.07 4.80
N GLY A 81 -18.47 -9.66 5.58
CA GLY A 81 -19.91 -9.61 5.32
C GLY A 81 -20.53 -8.20 5.35
N THR A 82 -19.80 -7.20 5.85
CA THR A 82 -20.27 -5.82 5.92
C THR A 82 -19.94 -4.99 4.68
N THR A 83 -18.93 -5.38 3.90
CA THR A 83 -18.43 -4.58 2.76
C THR A 83 -18.30 -5.36 1.45
N GLY A 84 -18.27 -6.69 1.50
CA GLY A 84 -17.93 -7.52 0.34
C GLY A 84 -16.46 -7.44 -0.08
N LEU A 85 -15.62 -6.73 0.68
CA LEU A 85 -14.19 -6.60 0.42
C LEU A 85 -13.39 -7.75 1.06
N PRO A 86 -12.26 -8.16 0.46
CA PRO A 86 -11.43 -9.23 1.01
C PRO A 86 -10.77 -8.82 2.34
N VAL A 87 -10.40 -9.82 3.14
CA VAL A 87 -9.63 -9.59 4.37
C VAL A 87 -8.24 -9.03 4.03
N HIS A 88 -7.80 -8.04 4.81
CA HIS A 88 -6.43 -7.56 4.82
C HIS A 88 -5.47 -8.68 5.23
N ARG A 89 -4.68 -9.19 4.29
CA ARG A 89 -3.71 -10.27 4.53
C ARG A 89 -2.27 -9.76 4.46
N GLY A 90 -1.91 -8.89 5.41
CA GLY A 90 -0.52 -8.53 5.72
C GLY A 90 0.35 -8.15 4.51
N SER A 91 1.67 -8.23 4.68
CA SER A 91 2.60 -7.97 3.59
C SER A 91 2.50 -9.07 2.52
N HIS A 92 2.35 -8.64 1.27
CA HIS A 92 2.47 -9.52 0.11
C HIS A 92 3.89 -10.11 0.09
N ARG A 93 4.06 -11.34 0.58
CA ARG A 93 5.28 -12.11 0.31
C ARG A 93 5.20 -12.49 -1.17
N GLY A 94 6.07 -11.89 -1.98
CA GLY A 94 6.03 -12.00 -3.43
C GLY A 94 5.74 -13.41 -3.90
N ILE A 95 4.70 -13.55 -4.73
CA ILE A 95 4.64 -14.68 -5.65
C ILE A 95 5.84 -14.46 -6.55
N ARG A 96 6.95 -15.16 -6.29
CA ARG A 96 7.96 -15.39 -7.32
C ARG A 96 7.17 -15.93 -8.50
N ALA A 97 7.00 -15.14 -9.55
CA ALA A 97 6.58 -15.66 -10.83
C ALA A 97 7.61 -16.75 -11.16
N THR A 98 7.24 -18.00 -10.92
CA THR A 98 7.97 -19.14 -11.46
C THR A 98 7.86 -18.97 -12.96
N ARG A 99 8.92 -18.43 -13.55
CA ARG A 99 9.11 -18.38 -14.99
C ARG A 99 9.25 -19.83 -15.45
N GLY A 100 8.10 -20.48 -15.63
CA GLY A 100 7.94 -21.80 -16.20
C GLY A 100 7.40 -21.63 -17.61
N MET A 101 8.23 -22.04 -18.57
CA MET A 101 8.05 -22.19 -20.02
C MET A 101 6.69 -22.85 -20.39
N PRO A 102 6.23 -22.76 -21.65
CA PRO A 102 6.87 -23.48 -22.77
C PRO A 102 7.76 -22.63 -23.68
#